data_AF-A0A2M8EPR3-F1
#
_entry.id   AF-A0A2M8EPR3-F1
#
_cell.length_a   1.000
_cell.length_b   1.000
_cell.length_c   1.000
_cell.angle_alpha   90.00
_cell.angle_beta   90.00
_cell.angle_gamma   90.00
#
_symmetry.space_group_name_H-M   'P 1'
#
loop_
_entity.id
_entity.type
_entity.pdbx_description
1 polymer ?
#
loop_
_entity_poly.entity_id
_entity_poly.type
_entity_poly.pdbx_seq_one_letter_code
_entity_poly.pdbx_strand_id
1 'polypeptide(L)'
;MHYSQQVATISEISKDLFLHYEDIKSRNGWCNEDVRIAVFGQLVNELTPILTMMATYSDCISNLEWLCRNAKSDMENFGIMLTESDKIFKKIFFLNSWAVVENAIRRISSHIGREPVIGSICSVLENLLSRKKLNHDNKNDLLHLLRLITTTRNTSHNGFYFYPDNIKERKDGVVYRKYKNKKYKFEVGAEVDFFDWDFVIFCLQEMFSLMDQIIEHPKVKEFDFIPYN
;
A
#
# COMPACT_ATOMS: atom_id res chain seq x y z
N MET A 1 24.62 -4.41 -6.30
CA MET A 1 24.82 -3.30 -5.34
C MET A 1 23.53 -2.57 -4.94
N HIS A 2 22.38 -2.80 -5.62
CA HIS A 2 21.10 -2.13 -5.28
C HIS A 2 20.28 -2.80 -4.14
N TYR A 3 20.42 -4.11 -3.91
CA TYR A 3 19.60 -4.85 -2.92
C TYR A 3 19.83 -4.40 -1.47
N SER A 4 21.08 -4.14 -1.08
CA SER A 4 21.40 -3.68 0.28
C SER A 4 20.72 -2.35 0.64
N GLN A 5 20.50 -1.48 -0.35
CA GLN A 5 19.79 -0.22 -0.14
C GLN A 5 18.28 -0.45 -0.01
N GLN A 6 17.70 -1.39 -0.78
CA GLN A 6 16.27 -1.74 -0.66
C GLN A 6 15.96 -2.34 0.71
N VAL A 7 16.80 -3.25 1.19
CA VAL A 7 16.67 -3.87 2.53
C VAL A 7 16.75 -2.82 3.63
N ALA A 8 17.71 -1.90 3.54
CA ALA A 8 17.84 -0.81 4.49
C ALA A 8 16.58 0.07 4.51
N THR A 9 16.07 0.46 3.33
CA THR A 9 14.84 1.25 3.20
C THR A 9 13.61 0.50 3.75
N ILE A 10 13.44 -0.78 3.45
CA ILE A 10 12.32 -1.60 3.97
C ILE A 10 12.41 -1.71 5.50
N SER A 11 13.60 -1.92 6.03
CA SER A 11 13.85 -2.00 7.47
C SER A 11 13.57 -0.67 8.17
N GLU A 12 13.97 0.44 7.56
CA GLU A 12 13.68 1.80 8.03
C GLU A 12 12.17 2.06 8.04
N ILE A 13 11.47 1.75 6.94
CA ILE A 13 10.00 1.84 6.86
C ILE A 13 9.33 1.03 7.97
N SER A 14 9.79 -0.19 8.24
CA SER A 14 9.22 -1.04 9.30
C SER A 14 9.47 -0.45 10.69
N LYS A 15 10.66 0.11 10.93
CA LYS A 15 11.02 0.74 12.20
C LYS A 15 10.20 2.01 12.42
N ASP A 16 10.10 2.86 11.41
CA ASP A 16 9.36 4.11 11.45
C ASP A 16 7.87 3.85 11.69
N LEU A 17 7.30 2.84 11.04
CA LEU A 17 5.90 2.46 11.27
C LEU A 17 5.62 2.12 12.75
N PHE A 18 6.52 1.36 13.38
CA PHE A 18 6.37 0.99 14.80
C PHE A 18 6.62 2.17 15.74
N LEU A 19 7.69 2.94 15.52
CA LEU A 19 8.00 4.11 16.35
C LEU A 19 6.91 5.17 16.27
N HIS A 20 6.36 5.37 15.08
CA HIS A 20 5.27 6.31 14.85
C HIS A 20 3.97 5.88 15.53
N TYR A 21 3.68 4.58 15.55
CA TYR A 21 2.57 4.03 16.34
C TYR A 21 2.71 4.31 17.83
N GLU A 22 3.88 4.06 18.41
CA GLU A 22 4.14 4.35 19.83
C GLU A 22 4.08 5.85 20.14
N ASP A 23 4.61 6.69 19.25
CA ASP A 23 4.58 8.15 19.39
C ASP A 23 3.14 8.71 19.32
N ILE A 24 2.35 8.30 18.32
CA ILE A 24 0.93 8.71 18.21
C ILE A 24 0.16 8.29 19.46
N LYS A 25 0.37 7.05 19.94
CA LYS A 25 -0.27 6.55 21.15
C LYS A 25 0.07 7.41 22.36
N SER A 26 1.35 7.74 22.52
CA SER A 26 1.85 8.58 23.62
C SER A 26 1.30 10.01 23.55
N ARG A 27 1.43 10.69 22.39
CA ARG A 27 1.04 12.10 22.22
C ARG A 27 -0.44 12.37 22.45
N ASN A 28 -1.31 11.40 22.15
CA ASN A 28 -2.75 11.60 22.24
C ASN A 28 -3.36 11.02 23.53
N GLY A 29 -2.56 10.40 24.41
CA GLY A 29 -3.05 9.78 25.65
C GLY A 29 -4.05 8.66 25.39
N TRP A 30 -3.96 8.00 24.23
CA TRP A 30 -4.90 6.96 23.81
C TRP A 30 -4.66 5.68 24.60
N CYS A 31 -5.72 5.13 25.19
CA CYS A 31 -5.69 3.86 25.89
C CYS A 31 -5.84 2.68 24.90
N ASN A 32 -5.57 1.46 25.36
CA ASN A 32 -5.60 0.27 24.49
C ASN A 32 -7.01 -0.04 23.95
N GLU A 33 -8.04 0.51 24.58
CA GLU A 33 -9.45 0.39 24.19
C GLU A 33 -9.84 1.36 23.06
N ASP A 34 -8.94 2.26 22.66
CA ASP A 34 -9.17 3.18 21.56
C ASP A 34 -9.15 2.45 20.21
N VAL A 35 -10.26 2.48 19.48
CA VAL A 35 -10.34 1.77 18.20
C VAL A 35 -9.38 2.29 17.14
N ARG A 36 -8.93 3.55 17.24
CA ARG A 36 -7.91 4.11 16.34
C ARG A 36 -6.58 3.41 16.57
N ILE A 37 -6.22 3.18 17.83
CA ILE A 37 -5.08 2.37 18.23
C ILE A 37 -5.28 0.91 17.82
N ALA A 38 -6.48 0.35 17.97
CA ALA A 38 -6.74 -1.02 17.56
C ALA A 38 -6.61 -1.19 16.04
N VAL A 39 -7.16 -0.28 15.23
CA VAL A 39 -7.07 -0.32 13.76
C VAL A 39 -5.64 -0.03 13.31
N PHE A 40 -4.97 0.98 13.89
CA PHE A 40 -3.60 1.30 13.51
C PHE A 40 -2.63 0.21 13.96
N GLY A 41 -2.76 -0.28 15.19
CA GLY A 41 -1.99 -1.41 15.70
C GLY A 41 -2.20 -2.68 14.90
N GLN A 42 -3.43 -2.96 14.44
CA GLN A 42 -3.66 -4.07 13.51
C GLN A 42 -2.96 -3.85 12.17
N LEU A 43 -3.00 -2.64 11.62
CA LEU A 43 -2.27 -2.31 10.40
C LEU A 43 -0.76 -2.51 10.57
N VAL A 44 -0.17 -2.05 11.69
CA VAL A 44 1.24 -2.29 12.02
C VAL A 44 1.51 -3.79 12.10
N ASN A 45 0.71 -4.54 12.87
CA ASN A 45 0.86 -5.98 13.06
C ASN A 45 0.75 -6.78 11.75
N GLU A 46 -0.08 -6.35 10.81
CA GLU A 46 -0.25 -7.01 9.51
C GLU A 46 0.84 -6.61 8.50
N LEU A 47 1.36 -5.38 8.55
CA LEU A 47 2.40 -4.91 7.65
C LEU A 47 3.81 -5.32 8.06
N THR A 48 4.11 -5.38 9.36
CA THR A 48 5.43 -5.81 9.85
C THR A 48 5.88 -7.16 9.27
N PRO A 49 5.08 -8.25 9.26
CA PRO A 49 5.50 -9.49 8.64
C PRO A 49 5.66 -9.36 7.12
N ILE A 50 4.85 -8.53 6.44
CA ILE A 50 5.00 -8.27 5.01
C ILE A 50 6.34 -7.59 4.71
N LEU A 51 6.69 -6.53 5.47
CA LEU A 51 7.98 -5.82 5.34
C LEU A 51 9.16 -6.74 5.68
N THR A 52 9.02 -7.57 6.70
CA THR A 52 10.04 -8.57 7.07
C THR A 52 10.26 -9.58 5.95
N MET A 53 9.18 -10.06 5.32
CA MET A 53 9.26 -10.94 4.15
C MET A 53 9.87 -10.24 2.94
N MET A 54 9.58 -8.96 2.71
CA MET A 54 10.20 -8.17 1.64
C MET A 54 11.71 -8.03 1.85
N ALA A 55 12.15 -7.71 3.07
CA ALA A 55 13.57 -7.64 3.41
C ALA A 55 14.26 -9.00 3.21
N THR A 56 13.63 -10.08 3.69
CA THR A 56 14.13 -11.45 3.51
C THR A 56 14.23 -11.83 2.04
N TYR A 57 13.23 -11.49 1.23
CA TYR A 57 13.28 -11.70 -0.21
C TYR A 57 14.46 -10.97 -0.84
N SER A 58 14.65 -9.70 -0.50
CA SER A 58 15.68 -8.84 -1.09
C SER A 58 17.11 -9.31 -0.73
N ASP A 59 17.33 -9.77 0.50
CA ASP A 59 18.63 -10.28 0.96
C ASP A 59 18.95 -11.70 0.47
N CYS A 60 17.94 -12.58 0.43
CA CYS A 60 18.14 -14.00 0.19
C CYS A 60 17.67 -14.42 -1.20
N ILE A 61 16.37 -14.28 -1.47
CA ILE A 61 15.72 -14.92 -2.62
C ILE A 61 16.11 -14.22 -3.93
N SER A 62 16.25 -12.89 -3.95
CA SER A 62 16.75 -12.17 -5.14
C SER A 62 18.26 -12.20 -5.31
N ASN A 63 18.99 -12.75 -4.33
CA ASN A 63 20.44 -12.82 -4.37
C ASN A 63 20.90 -14.14 -4.98
N LEU A 64 21.38 -14.08 -6.23
CA LEU A 64 21.86 -15.26 -6.94
C LEU A 64 22.98 -15.98 -6.17
N GLU A 65 23.91 -15.27 -5.54
CA GLU A 65 24.97 -15.89 -4.74
C GLU A 65 24.40 -16.66 -3.55
N TRP A 66 23.40 -16.08 -2.87
CA TRP A 66 22.70 -16.78 -1.80
C TRP A 66 21.99 -18.03 -2.31
N LEU A 67 21.27 -17.94 -3.44
CA LEU A 67 20.59 -19.09 -4.06
C LEU A 67 21.58 -20.19 -4.46
N CYS A 68 22.67 -19.85 -5.14
CA CYS A 68 23.69 -20.81 -5.56
C CYS A 68 24.30 -21.57 -4.36
N ARG A 69 24.41 -20.92 -3.19
CA ARG A 69 24.93 -21.56 -1.97
C ARG A 69 23.90 -22.44 -1.25
N ASN A 70 22.61 -22.13 -1.35
CA ASN A 70 21.58 -22.72 -0.49
C ASN A 70 20.58 -23.61 -1.22
N ALA A 71 20.44 -23.49 -2.54
CA ALA A 71 19.55 -24.31 -3.34
C ALA A 71 20.28 -25.57 -3.85
N LYS A 72 19.63 -26.73 -3.77
CA LYS A 72 20.18 -28.03 -4.21
C LYS A 72 19.98 -28.33 -5.70
N SER A 73 19.65 -27.34 -6.53
CA SER A 73 19.23 -27.51 -7.93
C SER A 73 20.26 -27.01 -8.95
N ASP A 74 20.11 -27.45 -10.20
CA ASP A 74 20.95 -27.04 -11.32
C ASP A 74 20.93 -25.52 -11.54
N MET A 75 22.13 -24.95 -11.69
CA MET A 75 22.41 -23.51 -11.71
C MET A 75 21.82 -22.80 -12.95
N GLU A 76 21.62 -23.51 -14.06
CA GLU A 76 21.22 -22.93 -15.35
C GLU A 76 19.82 -22.30 -15.34
N ASN A 77 18.93 -22.73 -14.44
CA ASN A 77 17.54 -22.24 -14.39
C ASN A 77 17.31 -21.10 -13.39
N PHE A 78 18.30 -20.74 -12.57
CA PHE A 78 18.09 -19.72 -11.52
C PHE A 78 17.83 -18.32 -12.09
N GLY A 79 18.40 -17.95 -13.23
CA GLY A 79 18.17 -16.62 -13.82
C GLY A 79 16.73 -16.38 -14.25
N ILE A 80 16.11 -17.37 -14.91
CA ILE A 80 14.70 -17.33 -15.31
C ILE A 80 13.81 -17.37 -14.07
N MET A 81 14.10 -18.30 -13.14
CA MET A 81 13.36 -18.41 -11.88
C MET A 81 13.39 -17.10 -11.09
N LEU A 82 14.54 -16.42 -11.02
CA LEU A 82 14.70 -15.14 -10.34
C LEU A 82 13.84 -14.05 -10.99
N THR A 83 13.82 -13.98 -12.32
CA THR A 83 13.04 -12.97 -13.04
C THR A 83 11.54 -13.15 -12.82
N GLU A 84 11.05 -14.40 -12.92
CA GLU A 84 9.63 -14.70 -12.68
C GLU A 84 9.25 -14.56 -11.21
N SER A 85 10.14 -14.98 -10.29
CA SER A 85 9.95 -14.78 -8.86
C SER A 85 9.87 -13.29 -8.53
N ASP A 86 10.72 -12.45 -9.12
CA ASP A 86 10.71 -11.00 -8.90
C ASP A 86 9.37 -10.37 -9.27
N LYS A 87 8.83 -10.72 -10.44
CA LYS A 87 7.50 -10.30 -10.86
C LYS A 87 6.43 -10.74 -9.85
N ILE A 88 6.45 -12.01 -9.44
CA ILE A 88 5.46 -12.57 -8.50
C ILE A 88 5.55 -11.91 -7.13
N PHE A 89 6.75 -11.75 -6.56
CA PHE A 89 6.93 -11.18 -5.23
C PHE A 89 6.56 -9.70 -5.19
N LYS A 90 6.94 -8.89 -6.20
CA LYS A 90 6.47 -7.49 -6.31
C LYS A 90 4.95 -7.40 -6.29
N LYS A 91 4.27 -8.26 -7.06
CA LYS A 91 2.80 -8.35 -7.06
C LYS A 91 2.25 -8.73 -5.68
N ILE A 92 2.77 -9.79 -5.07
CA ILE A 92 2.28 -10.29 -3.78
C ILE A 92 2.42 -9.20 -2.71
N PHE A 93 3.60 -8.58 -2.59
CA PHE A 93 3.83 -7.57 -1.56
C PHE A 93 3.00 -6.32 -1.78
N PHE A 94 2.90 -5.83 -3.02
CA PHE A 94 2.04 -4.69 -3.34
C PHE A 94 0.57 -4.98 -3.03
N LEU A 95 0.04 -6.11 -3.48
CA LEU A 95 -1.37 -6.47 -3.30
C LEU A 95 -1.72 -6.71 -1.83
N ASN A 96 -0.87 -7.41 -1.07
CA ASN A 96 -1.12 -7.69 0.34
C ASN A 96 -1.05 -6.41 1.17
N SER A 97 -0.03 -5.57 0.95
CA SER A 97 0.10 -4.30 1.67
C SER A 97 -1.08 -3.37 1.41
N TRP A 98 -1.52 -3.30 0.15
CA TRP A 98 -2.71 -2.55 -0.21
C TRP A 98 -3.97 -3.11 0.47
N ALA A 99 -4.14 -4.43 0.52
CA ALA A 99 -5.30 -5.05 1.16
C ALA A 99 -5.40 -4.70 2.65
N VAL A 100 -4.28 -4.69 3.37
CA VAL A 100 -4.20 -4.29 4.79
C VAL A 100 -4.66 -2.83 4.96
N VAL A 101 -4.11 -1.93 4.15
CA VAL A 101 -4.43 -0.49 4.19
C VAL A 101 -5.88 -0.23 3.82
N GLU A 102 -6.38 -0.86 2.74
CA GLU A 102 -7.77 -0.76 2.32
C GLU A 102 -8.73 -1.21 3.44
N ASN A 103 -8.42 -2.34 4.10
CA ASN A 103 -9.21 -2.85 5.21
C ASN A 103 -9.21 -1.87 6.39
N ALA A 104 -8.06 -1.30 6.75
CA ALA A 104 -7.97 -0.29 7.81
C ALA A 104 -8.83 0.95 7.50
N ILE A 105 -8.75 1.50 6.28
CA ILE A 105 -9.58 2.64 5.84
C ILE A 105 -11.07 2.30 5.95
N ARG A 106 -11.48 1.12 5.47
CA ARG A 106 -12.88 0.68 5.55
C ARG A 106 -13.35 0.56 6.99
N ARG A 107 -12.54 -0.01 7.88
CA ARG A 107 -12.88 -0.11 9.31
C ARG A 107 -13.04 1.26 9.94
N ILE A 108 -12.09 2.19 9.73
CA ILE A 108 -12.22 3.57 10.22
C ILE A 108 -13.52 4.20 9.71
N SER A 109 -13.79 4.09 8.40
CA SER A 109 -14.99 4.66 7.81
C SER A 109 -16.28 4.04 8.35
N SER A 110 -16.32 2.71 8.58
CA SER A 110 -17.48 2.02 9.14
C SER A 110 -17.76 2.47 10.57
N HIS A 111 -16.72 2.65 11.39
CA HIS A 111 -16.91 3.13 12.77
C HIS A 111 -17.41 4.58 12.79
N ILE A 112 -16.88 5.45 11.93
CA ILE A 112 -17.31 6.85 11.84
C ILE A 112 -18.76 6.94 11.34
N GLY A 113 -19.13 6.10 10.39
CA GLY A 113 -20.48 6.05 9.81
C GLY A 113 -21.49 5.26 10.63
N ARG A 114 -21.03 4.43 11.58
CA ARG A 114 -21.82 3.42 12.33
C ARG A 114 -22.55 2.41 11.44
N GLU A 115 -22.04 2.17 10.23
CA GLU A 115 -22.63 1.26 9.25
C GLU A 115 -21.52 0.58 8.41
N PRO A 116 -21.74 -0.64 7.91
CA PRO A 116 -20.82 -1.27 6.98
C PRO A 116 -20.63 -0.44 5.71
N VAL A 117 -19.38 -0.18 5.33
CA VAL A 117 -19.09 0.57 4.11
C VAL A 117 -18.92 -0.36 2.91
N ILE A 118 -19.85 -0.25 1.97
CA ILE A 118 -19.89 -1.02 0.72
C ILE A 118 -19.46 -0.12 -0.45
N GLY A 119 -18.77 -0.69 -1.43
CA GLY A 119 -18.40 -0.01 -2.68
C GLY A 119 -16.90 0.16 -2.89
N SER A 120 -16.54 0.92 -3.93
CA SER A 120 -15.14 1.16 -4.30
C SER A 120 -14.41 1.92 -3.18
N ILE A 121 -13.14 1.59 -2.97
CA ILE A 121 -12.30 2.29 -1.97
C ILE A 121 -12.18 3.79 -2.25
N CYS A 122 -12.20 4.21 -3.53
CA CYS A 122 -12.27 5.62 -3.90
C CYS A 122 -13.53 6.28 -3.34
N SER A 123 -14.70 5.63 -3.48
CA SER A 123 -15.96 6.12 -2.92
C SER A 123 -15.95 6.12 -1.39
N VAL A 124 -15.35 5.10 -0.75
CA VAL A 124 -15.16 5.06 0.71
C VAL A 124 -14.34 6.23 1.19
N LEU A 125 -13.19 6.49 0.56
CA LEU A 125 -12.33 7.61 0.94
C LEU A 125 -12.99 8.96 0.61
N GLU A 126 -13.65 9.10 -0.54
CA GLU A 126 -14.41 10.31 -0.87
C GLU A 126 -15.48 10.58 0.18
N ASN A 127 -16.20 9.56 0.65
CA ASN A 127 -17.17 9.69 1.73
C ASN A 127 -16.50 10.08 3.05
N LEU A 128 -15.39 9.43 3.41
CA LEU A 128 -14.61 9.75 4.61
C LEU A 128 -14.15 11.22 4.57
N LEU A 129 -13.54 11.64 3.47
CA LEU A 129 -13.01 13.00 3.26
C LEU A 129 -14.13 14.06 3.18
N SER A 130 -15.23 13.77 2.46
CA SER A 130 -16.34 14.71 2.24
C SER A 130 -17.24 14.89 3.46
N ARG A 131 -17.64 13.79 4.12
CA ARG A 131 -18.56 13.84 5.28
C ARG A 131 -17.98 14.64 6.45
N LYS A 132 -16.65 14.77 6.53
CA LYS A 132 -16.00 15.40 7.68
C LYS A 132 -15.13 16.61 7.33
N LYS A 133 -15.05 17.09 6.08
CA LYS A 133 -14.08 18.16 5.69
C LYS A 133 -12.64 17.79 6.13
N LEU A 134 -12.28 16.53 5.93
CA LEU A 134 -11.14 15.87 6.57
C LEU A 134 -9.77 16.28 5.97
N ASN A 135 -9.74 17.08 4.90
CA ASN A 135 -8.60 17.88 4.44
C ASN A 135 -9.05 18.55 3.14
N HIS A 136 -9.28 19.87 3.08
CA HIS A 136 -9.65 20.48 1.80
C HIS A 136 -8.44 20.67 0.88
N ASP A 137 -7.25 20.83 1.47
CA ASP A 137 -6.04 21.24 0.76
C ASP A 137 -5.39 20.07 0.04
N ASN A 138 -5.38 18.88 0.65
CA ASN A 138 -4.73 17.68 0.07
C ASN A 138 -5.69 16.64 -0.53
N LYS A 139 -7.01 16.90 -0.54
CA LYS A 139 -8.03 15.93 -1.03
C LYS A 139 -7.70 15.40 -2.43
N ASN A 140 -7.33 16.28 -3.35
CA ASN A 140 -7.05 15.91 -4.73
C ASN A 140 -5.84 14.97 -4.82
N ASP A 141 -4.79 15.22 -4.04
CA ASP A 141 -3.60 14.38 -4.02
C ASP A 141 -3.91 12.99 -3.46
N LEU A 142 -4.70 12.88 -2.40
CA LEU A 142 -5.12 11.58 -1.86
C LEU A 142 -5.97 10.79 -2.87
N LEU A 143 -6.89 11.46 -3.58
CA LEU A 143 -7.69 10.81 -4.62
C LEU A 143 -6.84 10.39 -5.82
N HIS A 144 -5.84 11.19 -6.19
CA HIS A 144 -4.87 10.85 -7.22
C HIS A 144 -4.01 9.64 -6.84
N LEU A 145 -3.53 9.58 -5.59
CA LEU A 145 -2.82 8.43 -5.04
C LEU A 145 -3.69 7.17 -5.12
N LEU A 146 -4.93 7.25 -4.65
CA LEU A 146 -5.85 6.12 -4.69
C LEU A 146 -6.13 5.65 -6.12
N ARG A 147 -6.34 6.58 -7.05
CA ARG A 147 -6.54 6.22 -8.46
C ARG A 147 -5.31 5.53 -9.03
N LEU A 148 -4.10 5.99 -8.69
CA LEU A 148 -2.86 5.33 -9.08
C LEU A 148 -2.80 3.90 -8.51
N ILE A 149 -2.92 3.75 -7.18
CA ILE A 149 -2.82 2.44 -6.51
C ILE A 149 -3.89 1.47 -7.00
N THR A 150 -5.15 1.89 -7.10
CA THR A 150 -6.25 1.04 -7.58
C THR A 150 -6.07 0.63 -9.04
N THR A 151 -5.60 1.53 -9.90
CA THR A 151 -5.28 1.21 -11.29
C THR A 151 -4.14 0.18 -11.34
N THR A 152 -3.08 0.38 -10.57
CA THR A 152 -1.96 -0.57 -10.50
C THR A 152 -2.37 -1.92 -9.92
N ARG A 153 -3.24 -1.94 -8.90
CA ARG A 153 -3.79 -3.17 -8.30
C ARG A 153 -4.55 -3.99 -9.34
N ASN A 154 -5.48 -3.36 -10.06
CA ASN A 154 -6.25 -4.04 -11.09
C ASN A 154 -5.33 -4.55 -12.22
N THR A 155 -4.34 -3.75 -12.60
CA THR A 155 -3.32 -4.15 -13.58
C THR A 155 -2.49 -5.34 -13.09
N SER A 156 -2.09 -5.36 -11.82
CA SER A 156 -1.34 -6.48 -11.22
C SER A 156 -2.15 -7.77 -11.16
N HIS A 157 -3.46 -7.69 -10.95
CA HIS A 157 -4.37 -8.85 -11.06
C HIS A 157 -4.38 -9.42 -12.48
N ASN A 158 -4.28 -8.56 -13.50
CA ASN A 158 -4.23 -8.91 -14.92
C ASN A 158 -2.81 -9.22 -15.44
N GLY A 159 -1.92 -9.72 -14.57
CA GLY A 159 -0.55 -10.08 -14.98
C GLY A 159 0.28 -8.88 -15.45
N PHE A 160 0.03 -7.70 -14.87
CA PHE A 160 0.65 -6.41 -15.22
C PHE A 160 0.21 -5.80 -16.54
N TYR A 161 -0.78 -6.40 -17.23
CA TYR A 161 -1.38 -5.81 -18.41
C TYR A 161 -2.56 -4.90 -18.05
N PHE A 162 -2.56 -3.68 -18.59
CA PHE A 162 -3.60 -2.71 -18.30
C PHE A 162 -4.85 -2.94 -19.16
N TYR A 163 -5.98 -3.18 -18.49
CA TYR A 163 -7.31 -3.27 -19.12
C TYR A 163 -8.29 -2.38 -18.34
N PRO A 164 -8.63 -1.19 -18.84
CA PRO A 164 -9.52 -0.28 -18.13
C PRO A 164 -10.96 -0.76 -18.15
N ASP A 165 -11.64 -0.63 -17.00
CA ASP A 165 -13.07 -0.92 -16.88
C ASP A 165 -13.92 0.10 -17.64
N ASN A 166 -13.46 1.35 -17.73
CA ASN A 166 -14.19 2.46 -18.35
C ASN A 166 -14.11 2.39 -19.89
N ILE A 167 -15.26 2.38 -20.56
CA ILE A 167 -15.38 2.36 -22.03
C ILE A 167 -14.64 3.53 -22.69
N LYS A 168 -14.64 4.72 -22.07
CA LYS A 168 -13.92 5.89 -22.58
C LYS A 168 -12.41 5.66 -22.55
N GLU A 169 -11.89 5.18 -21.43
CA GLU A 169 -10.46 4.87 -21.29
C GLU A 169 -10.02 3.77 -22.27
N ARG A 170 -10.88 2.79 -22.57
CA ARG A 170 -10.61 1.78 -23.62
C ARG A 170 -10.47 2.39 -25.00
N LYS A 171 -11.28 3.40 -25.35
CA LYS A 171 -11.23 4.08 -26.65
C LYS A 171 -10.00 4.97 -26.79
N ASP A 172 -9.59 5.62 -25.71
CA ASP A 172 -8.45 6.54 -25.69
C ASP A 172 -7.11 5.79 -25.84
N GLY A 173 -7.07 4.48 -25.53
CA GLY A 173 -5.91 3.60 -25.71
C GLY A 173 -4.75 3.83 -24.73
N VAL A 174 -4.63 5.04 -24.17
CA VAL A 174 -3.62 5.40 -23.16
C VAL A 174 -4.27 6.23 -22.05
N VAL A 175 -3.97 5.86 -20.81
CA VAL A 175 -4.47 6.49 -19.60
C VAL A 175 -3.29 6.98 -18.76
N TYR A 176 -3.34 8.24 -18.31
CA TYR A 176 -2.34 8.78 -17.41
C TYR A 176 -2.91 8.94 -16.00
N ARG A 177 -2.22 8.38 -15.01
CA ARG A 177 -2.44 8.70 -13.60
C ARG A 177 -1.37 9.69 -13.14
N LYS A 178 -1.78 10.78 -12.51
CA LYS A 178 -0.86 11.83 -12.03
C LYS A 178 -0.81 11.79 -10.52
N TYR A 179 0.38 11.88 -9.94
CA TYR A 179 0.55 12.02 -8.50
C TYR A 179 1.90 12.67 -8.17
N LYS A 180 1.94 13.66 -7.26
CA LYS A 180 3.14 14.46 -6.90
C LYS A 180 4.01 14.85 -8.12
N ASN A 181 3.38 15.50 -9.12
CA ASN A 181 4.01 15.92 -10.38
C ASN A 181 4.56 14.80 -11.30
N LYS A 182 4.48 13.53 -10.91
CA LYS A 182 4.79 12.39 -11.77
C LYS A 182 3.57 11.95 -12.58
N LYS A 183 3.80 11.50 -13.81
CA LYS A 183 2.79 10.91 -14.70
C LYS A 183 3.12 9.44 -14.91
N TYR A 184 2.18 8.57 -14.59
CA TYR A 184 2.26 7.13 -14.78
C TYR A 184 1.41 6.76 -16.00
N LYS A 185 2.06 6.18 -17.02
CA LYS A 185 1.42 5.83 -18.30
C LYS A 185 0.90 4.40 -18.23
N PHE A 186 -0.38 4.23 -18.51
CA PHE A 186 -1.02 2.93 -18.66
C PHE A 186 -1.53 2.81 -20.11
N GLU A 187 -1.00 1.86 -20.86
CA GLU A 187 -1.40 1.62 -22.25
C GLU A 187 -2.25 0.36 -22.35
N VAL A 188 -3.40 0.46 -23.02
CA VAL A 188 -4.39 -0.62 -23.06
C VAL A 188 -3.81 -1.84 -23.76
N GLY A 189 -3.82 -2.99 -23.08
CA GLY A 189 -3.26 -4.24 -23.58
C GLY A 189 -1.73 -4.33 -23.52
N ALA A 190 -1.05 -3.37 -22.86
CA ALA A 190 0.39 -3.41 -22.65
C ALA A 190 0.74 -3.70 -21.19
N GLU A 191 1.90 -4.33 -20.98
CA GLU A 191 2.52 -4.49 -19.66
C GLU A 191 2.98 -3.11 -19.14
N VAL A 192 2.79 -2.88 -17.84
CA VAL A 192 3.24 -1.65 -17.19
C VAL A 192 4.76 -1.70 -16.95
N ASP A 193 5.48 -0.71 -17.47
CA ASP A 193 6.95 -0.64 -17.45
C ASP A 193 7.55 -0.07 -16.17
N PHE A 194 6.78 0.71 -15.40
CA PHE A 194 7.25 1.36 -14.17
C PHE A 194 7.01 0.53 -12.90
N PHE A 195 6.46 -0.70 -13.01
CA PHE A 195 6.15 -1.52 -11.83
C PHE A 195 7.40 -2.28 -11.32
N ASP A 196 8.31 -1.52 -10.71
CA ASP A 196 9.54 -2.00 -10.09
C ASP A 196 9.49 -1.91 -8.55
N TRP A 197 10.57 -2.32 -7.88
CA TRP A 197 10.67 -2.26 -6.43
C TRP A 197 10.63 -0.84 -5.87
N ASP A 198 11.19 0.12 -6.59
CA ASP A 198 11.18 1.53 -6.18
C ASP A 198 9.74 2.06 -6.17
N PHE A 199 8.94 1.68 -7.16
CA PHE A 199 7.51 1.97 -7.21
C PHE A 199 6.75 1.27 -6.07
N VAL A 200 7.03 0.00 -5.78
CA VAL A 200 6.37 -0.72 -4.67
C VAL A 200 6.68 -0.06 -3.32
N ILE A 201 7.96 0.25 -3.06
CA ILE A 201 8.41 0.94 -1.84
C ILE A 201 7.79 2.34 -1.76
N PHE A 202 7.78 3.07 -2.86
CA PHE A 202 7.10 4.37 -2.96
C PHE A 202 5.61 4.25 -2.58
N CYS A 203 4.88 3.30 -3.15
CA CYS A 203 3.48 3.09 -2.82
C CYS A 203 3.28 2.76 -1.33
N LEU A 204 4.17 1.98 -0.72
CA LEU A 204 4.12 1.67 0.72
C LEU A 204 4.25 2.93 1.58
N GLN A 205 5.25 3.77 1.28
CA GLN A 205 5.45 5.03 2.01
C GLN A 205 4.24 5.96 1.87
N GLU A 206 3.67 6.09 0.67
CA GLU A 206 2.48 6.91 0.44
C GLU A 206 1.23 6.33 1.11
N MET A 207 1.08 5.00 1.16
CA MET A 207 0.01 4.34 1.91
C MET A 207 0.11 4.62 3.41
N PHE A 208 1.33 4.65 3.98
CA PHE A 208 1.54 4.96 5.39
C PHE A 208 1.24 6.42 5.68
N SER A 209 1.72 7.33 4.83
CA SER A 209 1.40 8.76 4.93
C SER A 209 -0.11 9.02 4.82
N LEU A 210 -0.83 8.29 3.96
CA LEU A 210 -2.29 8.36 3.89
C LEU A 210 -2.95 7.94 5.21
N MET A 211 -2.52 6.82 5.80
CA MET A 211 -3.09 6.33 7.04
C MET A 211 -2.82 7.26 8.21
N ASP A 212 -1.61 7.81 8.28
CA ASP A 212 -1.21 8.81 9.25
C ASP A 212 -2.11 10.06 9.17
N GLN A 213 -2.28 10.61 7.96
CA GLN A 213 -3.17 11.74 7.71
C GLN A 213 -4.62 11.46 8.13
N ILE A 214 -5.10 10.23 7.98
CA ILE A 214 -6.47 9.84 8.41
C ILE A 214 -6.55 9.77 9.94
N ILE A 215 -5.62 9.08 10.60
CA ILE A 215 -5.66 8.80 12.03
C ILE A 215 -5.39 10.06 12.86
N GLU A 216 -4.43 10.88 12.45
CA GLU A 216 -4.06 12.10 13.18
C GLU A 216 -5.01 13.27 12.92
N HIS A 217 -5.97 13.14 12.02
CA HIS A 217 -6.84 14.27 11.73
C HIS A 217 -7.73 14.63 12.94
N PRO A 218 -7.84 15.92 13.32
CA PRO A 218 -8.58 16.36 14.52
C PRO A 218 -9.99 15.82 14.63
N LYS A 219 -10.73 15.74 13.51
CA LYS A 219 -12.09 15.20 13.52
C LYS A 219 -12.16 13.70 13.74
N VAL A 220 -11.14 12.94 13.37
CA VAL A 220 -11.03 11.53 13.75
C VAL A 220 -10.69 11.42 15.25
N LYS A 221 -10.01 12.43 15.81
CA LYS A 221 -9.79 12.55 17.26
C LYS A 221 -11.09 12.81 18.05
N GLU A 222 -12.05 13.52 17.47
CA GLU A 222 -13.33 13.92 18.08
C GLU A 222 -14.41 12.83 18.12
N PHE A 223 -14.24 11.69 17.43
CA PHE A 223 -15.25 10.64 17.49
C PHE A 223 -15.09 9.81 18.76
N ASP A 224 -16.15 9.79 19.58
CA ASP A 224 -16.34 8.76 20.61
C ASP A 224 -16.50 7.41 19.91
N PHE A 225 -15.40 6.66 19.87
CA PHE A 225 -15.40 5.32 19.33
C PHE A 225 -15.68 4.33 20.46
N ILE A 226 -16.86 3.71 20.40
CA ILE A 226 -17.26 2.66 21.33
C ILE A 226 -16.48 1.39 20.96
N PRO A 227 -15.78 0.73 21.90
CA PRO A 227 -15.11 -0.53 21.64
C PRO A 227 -16.08 -1.58 21.10
N TYR A 228 -15.63 -2.41 20.17
CA TYR A 228 -16.36 -3.63 19.82
C TYR A 228 -16.34 -4.56 21.05
N ASN A 229 -17.51 -4.83 21.63
CA ASN A 229 -17.72 -5.96 22.54
C ASN A 229 -17.67 -7.28 21.77
#